data_AF-A0A9X9NCV3-F1
#
_entry.id   AF-A0A9X9NCV3-F1
#
_cell.length_a   1.000
_cell.length_b   1.000
_cell.length_c   1.000
_cell.angle_alpha   90.00
_cell.angle_beta   90.00
_cell.angle_gamma   90.00
#
_symmetry.space_group_name_H-M   'P 1'
#
loop_
_entity.id
_entity.type
_entity.pdbx_description
1 polymer ?
#
loop_
_entity_poly.entity_id
_entity_poly.type
_entity_poly.pdbx_seq_one_letter_code
_entity_poly.pdbx_strand_id
1 'polypeptide(L)'
;MQPHEKRQADMRGLASNPPEKQSPSEAQQDIQTPERIDARAEFPAFVWAQSAAWHLERAHRARSVDEIKHHLRGWVIRHAFGMRGVHSNWPEYAWATFASAITASGLHLKFRRKDVRAVCASADKIARGEG
;
A
#
# COMPACT_ATOMS: atom_id res chain seq x y z
N MET A 1 35.08 3.54 -67.24
CA MET A 1 36.53 3.64 -66.99
C MET A 1 36.75 4.63 -65.84
N GLN A 2 37.38 4.19 -64.75
CA GLN A 2 37.95 5.02 -63.67
C GLN A 2 39.14 5.86 -64.21
N PRO A 3 39.66 6.96 -63.58
CA PRO A 3 40.04 7.12 -62.15
C PRO A 3 39.67 8.49 -61.50
N HIS A 4 39.50 8.64 -60.19
CA HIS A 4 40.46 8.68 -59.07
C HIS A 4 41.54 9.78 -59.14
N GLU A 5 41.44 10.80 -58.29
CA GLU A 5 42.55 11.50 -57.60
C GLU A 5 41.94 12.37 -56.46
N LYS A 6 42.13 12.03 -55.17
CA LYS A 6 43.26 12.42 -54.27
C LYS A 6 43.32 13.94 -54.09
N ARG A 7 43.40 14.57 -52.91
CA ARG A 7 43.67 14.26 -51.50
C ARG A 7 43.35 15.58 -50.76
N GLN A 8 42.86 15.56 -49.52
CA GLN A 8 43.65 16.04 -48.36
C GLN A 8 42.91 15.74 -47.06
N ALA A 9 43.58 14.96 -46.22
CA ALA A 9 43.30 14.88 -44.81
C ALA A 9 43.69 16.20 -44.16
N ASP A 10 42.90 16.64 -43.17
CA ASP A 10 43.48 17.38 -42.07
C ASP A 10 43.05 16.75 -40.74
N MET A 11 44.09 16.40 -40.00
CA MET A 11 44.09 15.65 -38.75
C MET A 11 44.09 16.64 -37.59
N ARG A 12 42.94 16.79 -36.92
CA ARG A 12 42.82 17.27 -35.53
C ARG A 12 41.58 16.58 -34.98
N GLY A 13 41.64 15.56 -34.15
CA GLY A 13 42.47 15.37 -32.98
C GLY A 13 41.51 14.88 -31.90
N LEU A 14 41.88 13.76 -31.26
CA LEU A 14 41.43 13.30 -29.94
C LEU A 14 40.07 12.58 -29.82
N ALA A 15 40.21 11.25 -29.89
CA ALA A 15 39.70 10.26 -28.94
C ALA A 15 38.18 10.16 -28.74
N SER A 16 37.60 9.26 -29.51
CA SER A 16 36.35 8.56 -29.21
C SER A 16 36.52 7.69 -27.95
N ASN A 17 36.09 8.18 -26.79
CA ASN A 17 35.78 7.31 -25.66
C ASN A 17 34.24 7.10 -25.63
N PRO A 18 33.75 5.84 -25.72
CA PRO A 18 32.34 5.57 -25.53
C PRO A 18 31.97 5.77 -24.05
N PRO A 19 30.77 6.27 -23.72
CA PRO A 19 30.31 6.23 -22.32
C PRO A 19 30.15 4.77 -21.91
N GLU A 20 30.92 4.38 -20.90
CA GLU A 20 30.85 3.08 -20.25
C GLU A 20 29.41 2.81 -19.78
N LYS A 21 28.97 1.58 -20.02
CA LYS A 21 27.77 1.01 -19.42
C LYS A 21 27.90 1.11 -17.91
N GLN A 22 27.23 2.07 -17.29
CA GLN A 22 26.94 2.01 -15.87
C GLN A 22 25.84 0.98 -15.66
N SER A 23 26.23 -0.15 -15.09
CA SER A 23 25.33 -1.12 -14.47
C SER A 23 24.46 -0.43 -13.40
N PRO A 24 23.17 -0.79 -13.25
CA PRO A 24 22.34 -0.27 -12.18
C PRO A 24 22.73 -1.00 -10.90
N SER A 25 23.66 -0.43 -10.13
CA SER A 25 23.89 -0.86 -8.76
C SER A 25 23.61 0.31 -7.85
N GLU A 26 22.79 0.02 -6.84
CA GLU A 26 22.46 0.87 -5.71
C GLU A 26 21.40 1.93 -6.02
N ALA A 27 20.17 1.43 -6.17
CA ALA A 27 19.00 2.14 -5.68
C ALA A 27 19.30 2.58 -4.25
N GLN A 28 19.69 3.84 -4.11
CA GLN A 28 19.73 4.57 -2.86
C GLN A 28 18.36 4.35 -2.22
N GLN A 29 18.33 3.48 -1.21
CA GLN A 29 17.23 3.42 -0.27
C GLN A 29 17.23 4.79 0.40
N ASP A 30 16.40 5.70 -0.14
CA ASP A 30 15.92 6.85 0.58
C ASP A 30 15.24 6.31 1.83
N ILE A 31 16.03 6.22 2.91
CA ILE A 31 15.52 6.07 4.26
C ILE A 31 14.69 7.34 4.45
N GLN A 32 13.39 7.20 4.23
CA GLN A 32 12.40 8.23 4.53
C GLN A 32 12.74 8.79 5.91
N THR A 33 13.10 10.07 5.91
CA THR A 33 13.20 10.87 7.12
C THR A 33 11.95 10.59 7.94
N PRO A 34 12.05 10.24 9.24
CA PRO A 34 10.85 9.99 10.02
C PRO A 34 10.11 11.33 10.13
N GLU A 35 9.10 11.50 9.28
CA GLU A 35 8.11 12.56 9.42
C GLU A 35 7.62 12.50 10.86
N ARG A 36 7.61 13.69 11.49
CA ARG A 36 7.12 13.94 12.85
C ARG A 36 6.24 12.81 13.34
N ILE A 37 6.78 11.99 14.25
CA ILE A 37 5.96 11.08 15.04
C ILE A 37 4.99 11.98 15.79
N ASP A 38 3.80 12.11 15.23
CA ASP A 38 2.67 12.79 15.83
C ASP A 38 2.53 12.16 17.22
N ALA A 39 2.87 12.93 18.25
CA ALA A 39 3.08 12.42 19.61
C ALA A 39 1.81 11.79 20.22
N ARG A 40 0.70 11.79 19.47
CA ARG A 40 -0.57 11.14 19.78
C ARG A 40 -0.69 9.71 19.29
N ALA A 41 0.16 9.25 18.36
CA ALA A 41 0.08 7.88 17.88
C ALA A 41 0.99 6.97 18.69
N GLU A 42 0.37 6.09 19.47
CA GLU A 42 1.03 5.08 20.30
C GLU A 42 2.01 4.19 19.49
N PHE A 43 1.71 3.97 18.20
CA PHE A 43 2.55 3.20 17.29
C PHE A 43 2.69 3.86 15.90
N PRO A 44 3.79 3.62 15.17
CA PRO A 44 3.95 4.03 13.77
C PRO A 44 2.87 3.45 12.84
N ALA A 45 2.54 4.16 11.76
CA ALA A 45 1.49 3.77 10.81
C ALA A 45 1.71 2.36 10.19
N PHE A 46 2.95 1.97 9.94
CA PHE A 46 3.26 0.66 9.37
C PHE A 46 2.85 -0.51 10.28
N VAL A 47 2.90 -0.34 11.61
CA VAL A 47 2.49 -1.36 12.59
C VAL A 47 0.99 -1.64 12.43
N TRP A 48 0.21 -0.57 12.29
CA TRP A 48 -1.23 -0.67 12.06
C TRP A 48 -1.57 -1.30 10.72
N ALA A 49 -0.83 -0.96 9.67
CA ALA A 49 -0.99 -1.56 8.35
C ALA A 49 -0.72 -3.07 8.36
N GLN A 50 0.37 -3.51 9.00
CA GLN A 50 0.69 -4.94 9.15
C GLN A 50 -0.38 -5.67 9.97
N SER A 51 -0.82 -5.08 11.09
CA SER A 51 -1.90 -5.66 11.90
C SER A 51 -3.20 -5.79 11.13
N ALA A 52 -3.57 -4.76 10.34
CA ALA A 52 -4.73 -4.82 9.47
C ALA A 52 -4.61 -5.95 8.44
N ALA A 53 -3.46 -6.07 7.76
CA ALA A 53 -3.21 -7.13 6.79
C ALA A 53 -3.36 -8.54 7.41
N TRP A 54 -2.82 -8.74 8.62
CA TRP A 54 -2.95 -9.99 9.35
C TRP A 54 -4.43 -10.34 9.66
N HIS A 55 -5.22 -9.35 10.09
CA HIS A 55 -6.65 -9.55 10.32
C HIS A 55 -7.38 -9.91 9.01
N LEU A 56 -7.05 -9.27 7.90
CA LEU A 56 -7.69 -9.57 6.61
C LEU A 56 -7.34 -10.98 6.12
N GLU A 57 -6.08 -11.39 6.23
CA GLU A 57 -5.65 -12.75 5.90
C GLU A 57 -6.41 -13.80 6.72
N ARG A 58 -6.60 -13.54 8.02
CA ARG A 58 -7.41 -14.42 8.89
C ARG A 58 -8.88 -14.43 8.50
N ALA A 59 -9.46 -13.29 8.15
CA ALA A 59 -10.85 -13.22 7.68
C ALA A 59 -11.07 -14.05 6.40
N HIS A 60 -10.11 -14.05 5.47
CA HIS A 60 -10.17 -14.87 4.25
C HIS A 60 -10.16 -16.38 4.54
N ARG A 61 -9.57 -16.82 5.66
CA ARG A 61 -9.47 -18.23 6.06
C ARG A 61 -10.41 -18.62 7.20
N ALA A 62 -11.33 -17.73 7.56
CA ALA A 62 -12.24 -17.93 8.67
C ALA A 62 -13.13 -19.16 8.44
N ARG A 63 -13.33 -19.96 9.49
CA ARG A 63 -14.13 -21.19 9.46
C ARG A 63 -15.50 -21.02 10.09
N SER A 64 -15.76 -19.87 10.69
CA SER A 64 -17.04 -19.54 11.33
C SER A 64 -17.45 -18.08 11.09
N VAL A 65 -18.75 -17.84 11.21
CA VAL A 65 -19.33 -16.50 11.09
C VAL A 65 -18.80 -15.54 12.16
N ASP A 66 -18.51 -16.04 13.36
CA ASP A 66 -18.01 -15.18 14.44
C ASP A 66 -16.53 -14.85 14.25
N GLU A 67 -15.73 -15.79 13.75
CA GLU A 67 -14.33 -15.57 13.39
C GLU A 67 -14.19 -14.51 12.28
N ILE A 68 -14.97 -14.61 11.20
CA ILE A 68 -14.92 -13.62 10.12
C ILE A 68 -15.36 -12.23 10.62
N LYS A 69 -16.42 -12.13 11.44
CA LYS A 69 -16.86 -10.86 12.03
C LYS A 69 -15.78 -10.25 12.93
N HIS A 70 -15.14 -11.07 13.76
CA HIS A 70 -14.07 -10.64 14.65
C HIS A 70 -12.90 -10.06 13.84
N HIS A 71 -12.42 -10.80 12.84
CA HIS A 71 -11.27 -10.38 12.05
C HIS A 71 -11.57 -9.19 11.15
N LEU A 72 -12.75 -9.12 10.52
CA LEU A 72 -13.14 -7.95 9.72
C LEU A 72 -13.30 -6.69 10.57
N ARG A 73 -13.84 -6.80 11.78
CA ARG A 73 -13.88 -5.68 12.73
C ARG A 73 -12.47 -5.24 13.13
N GLY A 74 -11.59 -6.19 13.42
CA GLY A 74 -10.18 -5.92 13.71
C GLY A 74 -9.51 -5.19 12.55
N TRP A 75 -9.68 -5.66 11.31
CA TRP A 75 -9.15 -5.02 10.12
C TRP A 75 -9.62 -3.55 10.00
N VAL A 76 -10.93 -3.28 10.13
CA VAL A 76 -11.46 -1.91 10.02
C VAL A 76 -10.82 -0.97 11.03
N ILE A 77 -10.72 -1.40 12.29
CA ILE A 77 -10.15 -0.57 13.37
C ILE A 77 -8.67 -0.30 13.10
N ARG A 78 -7.87 -1.34 12.85
CA ARG A 78 -6.42 -1.20 12.61
C ARG A 78 -6.13 -0.36 11.37
N HIS A 79 -6.93 -0.53 10.33
CA HIS A 79 -6.80 0.28 9.12
C HIS A 79 -7.13 1.76 9.37
N ALA A 80 -8.14 2.06 10.19
CA ALA A 80 -8.44 3.44 10.59
C ALA A 80 -7.28 4.11 11.34
N PHE A 81 -6.61 3.39 12.25
CA PHE A 81 -5.39 3.88 12.91
C PHE A 81 -4.22 4.09 11.93
N GLY A 82 -4.06 3.20 10.95
CA GLY A 82 -3.02 3.32 9.92
C GLY A 82 -3.21 4.54 9.02
N MET A 83 -4.47 4.93 8.74
CA MET A 83 -4.79 6.07 7.88
C MET A 83 -4.98 7.40 8.63
N ARG A 84 -5.14 7.38 9.97
CA ARG A 84 -5.35 8.57 10.84
C ARG A 84 -6.41 9.56 10.34
N GLY A 85 -7.56 9.06 9.94
CA GLY A 85 -8.67 9.90 9.49
C GLY A 85 -9.22 9.36 8.18
N VAL A 86 -10.42 8.83 8.28
CA VAL A 86 -11.04 8.08 7.22
C VAL A 86 -11.40 8.98 6.02
N HIS A 87 -10.87 8.68 4.83
CA HIS A 87 -11.25 9.32 3.56
C HIS A 87 -12.73 9.06 3.20
N SER A 88 -13.34 9.93 2.39
CA SER A 88 -14.75 9.86 1.99
C SER A 88 -15.19 8.52 1.37
N ASN A 89 -14.27 7.78 0.75
CA ASN A 89 -14.56 6.51 0.06
C ASN A 89 -14.35 5.25 0.93
N TRP A 90 -13.89 5.38 2.17
CA TRP A 90 -13.58 4.24 3.02
C TRP A 90 -14.73 3.25 3.23
N PRO A 91 -15.99 3.66 3.48
CA PRO A 91 -17.04 2.67 3.69
C PRO A 91 -17.33 1.80 2.46
N GLU A 92 -17.14 2.34 1.26
CA GLU A 92 -17.31 1.56 0.02
C GLU A 92 -16.11 0.63 -0.22
N TYR A 93 -14.90 1.08 0.13
CA TYR A 93 -13.71 0.20 0.12
C TYR A 93 -13.87 -0.94 1.13
N ALA A 94 -14.27 -0.66 2.36
CA ALA A 94 -14.56 -1.66 3.39
C ALA A 94 -15.67 -2.63 2.96
N TRP A 95 -16.71 -2.13 2.29
CA TRP A 95 -17.76 -2.99 1.72
C TRP A 95 -17.20 -3.99 0.72
N ALA A 96 -16.35 -3.55 -0.22
CA ALA A 96 -15.71 -4.42 -1.20
C ALA A 96 -14.78 -5.45 -0.52
N THR A 97 -14.00 -5.02 0.48
CA THR A 97 -13.12 -5.91 1.26
C THR A 97 -13.92 -6.97 2.01
N PHE A 98 -15.04 -6.60 2.63
CA PHE A 98 -15.90 -7.54 3.34
C PHE A 98 -16.49 -8.59 2.39
N ALA A 99 -16.95 -8.15 1.20
CA ALA A 99 -17.47 -9.06 0.18
C ALA A 99 -16.40 -10.03 -0.33
N SER A 100 -15.17 -9.53 -0.55
CA SER A 100 -14.03 -10.35 -0.93
C SER A 100 -13.72 -11.40 0.15
N ALA A 101 -13.67 -10.99 1.42
CA ALA A 101 -13.36 -11.89 2.51
C ALA A 101 -14.42 -12.97 2.73
N ILE A 102 -15.70 -12.62 2.63
CA ILE A 102 -16.80 -13.59 2.67
C ILE A 102 -16.64 -14.60 1.53
N THR A 103 -16.40 -14.13 0.31
CA THR A 103 -16.23 -14.98 -0.87
C THR A 103 -15.05 -15.93 -0.70
N ALA A 104 -13.91 -15.43 -0.22
CA ALA A 104 -12.72 -16.23 0.03
C ALA A 104 -12.92 -17.29 1.13
N SER A 105 -13.66 -16.94 2.19
CA SER A 105 -13.93 -17.86 3.32
C SER A 105 -14.90 -18.99 2.97
N GLY A 106 -15.69 -18.85 1.90
CA GLY A 106 -16.76 -19.78 1.55
C GLY A 106 -17.97 -19.77 2.51
N LEU A 107 -18.03 -18.82 3.44
CA LEU A 107 -19.12 -18.72 4.42
C LEU A 107 -20.36 -18.07 3.80
N HIS A 108 -21.54 -18.60 4.12
CA HIS A 108 -22.81 -17.97 3.77
C HIS A 108 -23.14 -16.83 4.75
N LEU A 109 -22.63 -15.64 4.46
CA LEU A 109 -22.84 -14.42 5.26
C LEU A 109 -23.11 -13.23 4.34
N LYS A 110 -23.96 -12.30 4.79
CA LYS A 110 -24.19 -11.03 4.11
C LYS A 110 -24.22 -9.89 5.11
N PHE A 111 -23.27 -8.97 5.00
CA PHE A 111 -23.35 -7.70 5.72
C PHE A 111 -24.32 -6.76 5.01
N ARG A 112 -24.96 -5.83 5.73
CA ARG A 112 -25.68 -4.73 5.09
C ARG A 112 -24.74 -3.54 4.96
N ARG A 113 -24.84 -2.79 3.86
CA ARG A 113 -24.03 -1.57 3.65
C ARG A 113 -24.09 -0.61 4.84
N LYS A 114 -25.28 -0.44 5.44
CA LYS A 114 -25.46 0.41 6.62
C LYS A 114 -24.67 -0.07 7.85
N ASP A 115 -24.52 -1.38 8.02
CA ASP A 115 -23.80 -1.94 9.16
C ASP A 115 -22.29 -1.72 8.96
N VAL A 116 -21.79 -1.91 7.73
CA VAL A 116 -20.38 -1.61 7.39
C VAL A 116 -20.07 -0.12 7.60
N ARG A 117 -20.95 0.77 7.15
CA ARG A 117 -20.82 2.22 7.40
C ARG A 117 -20.76 2.55 8.89
N ALA A 118 -21.61 1.93 9.71
CA ALA A 118 -21.61 2.14 11.16
C ALA A 118 -20.31 1.66 11.82
N VAL A 119 -19.78 0.50 11.39
CA VAL A 119 -18.49 -0.02 11.88
C VAL A 119 -17.34 0.90 11.49
N CYS A 120 -17.32 1.37 10.24
CA CYS A 120 -16.35 2.35 9.76
C CYS A 120 -16.38 3.66 10.58
N ALA A 121 -17.57 4.20 10.85
CA ALA A 121 -17.73 5.41 11.66
C ALA A 121 -17.29 5.21 13.12
N SER A 122 -17.60 4.06 13.72
CA SER A 122 -17.12 3.72 15.06
C SER A 122 -15.59 3.59 15.11
N ALA A 123 -14.98 2.98 14.10
CA ALA A 123 -13.53 2.87 14.02
C ALA A 123 -12.82 4.23 13.84
N ASP A 124 -13.39 5.15 13.05
CA ASP A 124 -12.86 6.51 12.91
C ASP A 124 -12.88 7.25 14.26
N LYS A 125 -13.99 7.18 15.01
CA LYS A 125 -14.07 7.75 16.37
C LYS A 125 -13.00 7.17 17.30
N ILE A 126 -12.84 5.85 17.32
CA ILE A 126 -11.83 5.17 18.14
C ILE A 126 -10.42 5.63 17.74
N ALA A 127 -10.13 5.70 16.43
CA ALA A 127 -8.82 6.13 15.94
C ALA A 127 -8.53 7.60 16.24
N ARG A 128 -9.55 8.44 16.38
CA ARG A 128 -9.45 9.85 16.82
C ARG A 128 -9.39 10.02 18.34
N GLY A 129 -9.65 8.97 19.12
CA GLY A 129 -9.73 9.03 20.59
C GLY A 129 -11.05 9.62 21.11
N GLU A 130 -12.11 9.59 20.30
CA GLU A 130 -13.46 10.12 20.64
C GLU A 130 -14.39 9.04 21.25
N GLY A 131 -13.81 8.11 22.01
CA GLY A 131 -14.46 6.90 22.54
C GLY A 131 -15.17 7.08 23.87
#